data_AF-A0A7V7CS43-F1
#
_entry.id   AF-A0A7V7CS43-F1
#
_cell.length_a   1.000
_cell.length_b   1.000
_cell.length_c   1.000
_cell.angle_alpha   90.00
_cell.angle_beta   90.00
_cell.angle_gamma   90.00
#
_symmetry.space_group_name_H-M   'P 1'
#
loop_
_entity.id
_entity.type
_entity.pdbx_description
1 polymer ?
#
loop_
_entity_poly.entity_id
_entity_poly.type
_entity_poly.pdbx_seq_one_letter_code
_entity_poly.pdbx_strand_id
1 'polypeptide(L)'
;MMEPHGAVGWRALDTLLQGKHDRLSVIYETADPGKFPDDVKKAIGVVPNVPERIAKQTTLPERIYSIDEPPFIRKDGSLVLSDGQYEKAKEIMRDIFTSK
;
A
#
# COMPACT_ATOMS: atom_id res chain seq x y z
N MET A 1 8.07 9.34 15.17
CA MET A 1 8.90 8.69 14.13
C MET A 1 8.07 8.66 12.87
N MET A 2 8.61 9.17 11.77
CA MET A 2 7.92 9.14 10.47
C MET A 2 8.47 8.02 9.62
N GLU A 3 7.64 7.49 8.75
CA GLU A 3 8.01 6.57 7.69
C GLU A 3 8.12 7.32 6.35
N PRO A 4 8.57 6.70 5.25
CA PRO A 4 8.81 7.38 3.99
C PRO A 4 7.66 8.26 3.47
N HIS A 5 6.40 7.83 3.56
CA HIS A 5 5.26 8.61 3.03
C HIS A 5 4.99 9.87 3.88
N GLY A 6 4.96 9.74 5.21
CA GLY A 6 4.91 10.87 6.14
C GLY A 6 6.07 11.84 5.98
N ALA A 7 7.29 11.32 5.80
CA ALA A 7 8.49 12.13 5.56
C ALA A 7 8.40 12.95 4.27
N VAL A 8 7.81 12.40 3.19
CA VAL A 8 7.53 13.15 1.95
C VAL A 8 6.51 14.26 2.21
N GLY A 9 5.44 13.97 2.94
CA GLY A 9 4.44 14.97 3.33
C GLY A 9 5.05 16.13 4.13
N TRP A 10 5.87 15.80 5.14
CA TRP A 10 6.63 16.77 5.92
C TRP A 10 7.57 17.61 5.04
N ARG A 11 8.35 16.96 4.18
CA ARG A 11 9.32 17.67 3.33
C ARG A 11 8.65 18.61 2.33
N ALA A 12 7.50 18.22 1.79
CA ALA A 12 6.72 19.09 0.91
C ALA A 12 6.20 20.33 1.67
N LEU A 13 5.69 20.14 2.89
CA LEU A 13 5.25 21.23 3.75
C LEU A 13 6.41 22.17 4.11
N ASP A 14 7.52 21.62 4.59
CA ASP A 14 8.73 22.36 4.95
C ASP A 14 9.26 23.20 3.78
N THR A 15 9.24 22.64 2.56
CA THR A 15 9.62 23.34 1.33
C THR A 15 8.66 24.49 1.02
N LEU A 16 7.35 24.25 1.09
CA LEU A 16 6.32 25.27 0.86
C LEU A 16 6.44 26.44 1.87
N LEU A 17 6.77 26.11 3.12
CA LEU A 17 6.92 27.06 4.21
C LEU A 17 8.30 27.72 4.27
N GLN A 18 9.25 27.29 3.43
CA GLN A 18 10.64 27.75 3.46
C GLN A 18 11.25 27.61 4.86
N GLY A 19 10.90 26.53 5.57
CA GLY A 19 11.32 26.28 6.95
C GLY A 19 10.66 27.15 8.03
N LYS A 20 9.68 28.00 7.69
CA LYS A 20 8.95 28.85 8.66
C LYS A 20 7.63 28.20 9.07
N HIS A 21 7.61 27.63 10.27
CA HIS A 21 6.49 26.86 10.81
C HIS A 21 5.62 27.66 11.80
N ASP A 22 5.26 28.89 11.44
CA ASP A 22 4.52 29.85 12.30
C ASP A 22 2.98 29.79 12.12
N ARG A 23 2.50 28.94 11.21
CA ARG A 23 1.07 28.71 10.97
C ARG A 23 0.69 27.26 11.19
N LEU A 24 -0.53 27.04 11.70
CA LEU A 24 -1.09 25.70 11.85
C LEU A 24 -1.08 25.00 10.49
N SER A 25 -0.47 23.83 10.45
CA SER A 25 -0.30 23.02 9.25
C SER A 25 -0.53 21.55 9.62
N VAL A 26 -1.08 20.78 8.69
CA VAL A 26 -1.38 19.36 8.89
C VAL A 26 -0.80 18.58 7.72
N ILE A 27 -0.12 17.48 8.03
CA ILE A 27 0.28 16.46 7.05
C ILE A 27 -0.44 15.16 7.39
N TYR A 28 -0.70 14.34 6.37
CA TYR A 28 -1.29 13.02 6.57
C TYR A 28 -0.18 11.97 6.72
N GLU A 29 -0.13 11.34 7.88
CA GLU A 29 0.62 10.10 8.09
C GLU A 29 -0.22 8.95 7.54
N THR A 30 0.13 8.45 6.35
CA THR A 30 -0.68 7.44 5.64
C THR A 30 -0.35 6.01 6.05
N ALA A 31 0.72 5.80 6.80
CA ALA A 31 1.16 4.49 7.26
C ALA A 31 1.80 4.52 8.65
N ASP A 32 1.80 3.36 9.30
CA ASP A 32 2.55 3.13 10.53
C ASP A 32 4.02 2.79 10.19
N PRO A 33 5.03 3.32 10.91
CA PRO A 33 6.43 3.04 10.62
C PRO A 33 6.85 1.58 10.65
N GLY A 34 6.18 0.75 11.45
CA GLY A 34 6.41 -0.68 11.50
C GLY A 34 6.04 -1.43 10.20
N LYS A 35 5.39 -0.76 9.23
CA LYS A 35 5.19 -1.27 7.87
C LYS A 35 6.41 -1.08 6.96
N PHE A 36 7.33 -0.17 7.31
CA PHE A 36 8.54 0.15 6.53
C PHE A 36 9.81 0.07 7.41
N PRO A 37 10.05 -1.05 8.13
CA PRO A 37 11.08 -1.12 9.15
C PRO A 37 12.50 -0.93 8.60
N ASP A 38 12.77 -1.41 7.37
CA ASP A 38 14.10 -1.32 6.76
C ASP A 38 14.46 0.11 6.36
N ASP A 39 13.50 0.86 5.80
CA ASP A 39 13.70 2.27 5.43
C ASP A 39 13.92 3.14 6.66
N VAL A 40 13.13 2.90 7.72
CA VAL A 40 13.27 3.60 9.00
C VAL A 40 14.63 3.28 9.64
N LYS A 41 15.05 2.01 9.65
CA LYS A 41 16.37 1.59 10.17
C LYS A 41 17.50 2.25 9.38
N LYS A 42 17.39 2.30 8.05
CA LYS A 42 18.38 2.95 7.19
C LYS A 42 18.48 4.45 7.45
N ALA A 43 17.35 5.12 7.67
CA ALA A 43 17.31 6.57 7.84
C ALA A 43 17.81 7.02 9.22
N ILE A 44 17.42 6.33 10.30
CA ILE A 44 17.65 6.80 11.68
C ILE A 44 18.23 5.74 12.63
N GLY A 45 18.58 4.55 12.12
CA GLY A 45 19.17 3.47 12.92
C GLY A 45 18.20 2.73 13.84
N VAL A 46 16.89 3.01 13.76
CA VAL A 46 15.87 2.42 14.64
C VAL A 46 15.00 1.44 13.87
N VAL A 47 14.75 0.25 14.44
CA VAL A 47 13.78 -0.72 13.91
C VAL A 47 12.45 -0.54 14.65
N PRO A 48 11.39 -0.03 13.99
CA PRO A 48 10.08 0.07 14.62
C PRO A 48 9.45 -1.30 14.83
N ASN A 49 8.60 -1.42 15.87
CA ASN A 49 7.82 -2.62 16.10
C ASN A 49 6.76 -2.79 15.01
N VAL A 50 6.57 -4.02 14.54
CA VAL A 50 5.49 -4.35 13.60
C VAL A 50 4.13 -4.18 14.29
N PRO A 51 3.12 -3.56 13.64
CA PRO A 51 1.80 -3.43 14.22
C PRO A 51 1.18 -4.79 14.57
N GLU A 52 0.58 -4.92 15.75
CA GLU A 52 0.06 -6.19 16.27
C GLU A 52 -0.89 -6.91 15.29
N ARG A 53 -1.77 -6.15 14.62
CA ARG A 53 -2.71 -6.70 13.63
C ARG A 53 -2.00 -7.29 12.41
N ILE A 54 -0.86 -6.75 12.02
CA ILE A 54 -0.03 -7.27 10.93
C ILE A 54 0.73 -8.50 11.44
N ALA A 55 1.33 -8.41 12.62
CA ALA A 55 2.04 -9.53 13.24
C ALA A 55 1.16 -10.77 13.44
N LYS A 56 -0.14 -10.60 13.72
CA LYS A 56 -1.10 -11.72 13.79
C LYS A 56 -1.38 -12.39 12.44
N GLN A 57 -1.22 -11.66 11.33
CA GLN A 57 -1.52 -12.16 9.99
C GLN A 57 -0.34 -12.91 9.34
N THR A 58 0.90 -12.65 9.77
CA THR A 58 2.12 -13.22 9.14
C THR A 58 2.20 -14.74 9.21
N THR A 59 1.48 -15.37 10.14
CA THR A 59 1.46 -16.83 10.30
C THR A 59 0.21 -17.48 9.72
N LEU A 60 -0.73 -16.71 9.18
CA LEU A 60 -1.95 -17.24 8.58
C LEU A 60 -1.65 -17.74 7.15
N PRO A 61 -2.32 -18.81 6.69
CA PRO A 61 -2.16 -19.26 5.32
C PRO A 61 -2.63 -18.16 4.35
N GLU A 62 -1.78 -17.86 3.36
CA GLU A 62 -2.15 -16.96 2.28
C GLU A 62 -3.17 -17.63 1.34
N ARG A 63 -4.12 -16.82 0.86
CA ARG A 63 -5.10 -17.24 -0.15
C ARG A 63 -4.94 -16.35 -1.37
N ILE A 64 -4.13 -16.80 -2.32
CA ILE A 64 -3.82 -16.10 -3.55
C ILE A 64 -4.53 -16.82 -4.70
N TYR A 65 -5.15 -16.05 -5.59
CA TYR A 65 -5.81 -16.54 -6.78
C TYR A 65 -5.23 -15.83 -7.99
N SER A 66 -4.95 -16.58 -9.06
CA SER A 66 -4.43 -16.04 -10.31
C SER A 66 -5.57 -15.85 -11.31
N ILE A 67 -5.44 -14.80 -12.13
CA ILE A 67 -6.29 -14.51 -13.28
C ILE A 67 -5.35 -14.44 -14.47
N ASP A 68 -5.36 -15.49 -15.28
CA ASP A 68 -4.42 -15.68 -16.39
C ASP A 68 -4.99 -15.15 -17.73
N GLU A 69 -6.26 -14.72 -17.73
CA GLU A 69 -6.91 -14.13 -18.89
C GLU A 69 -6.18 -12.86 -19.34
N PRO A 70 -5.92 -12.70 -20.64
CA PRO A 70 -5.20 -11.54 -21.15
C PRO A 70 -6.04 -10.27 -20.99
N PRO A 71 -5.41 -9.11 -20.73
CA PRO A 71 -6.08 -7.82 -20.76
C PRO A 71 -6.40 -7.40 -22.20
N PHE A 72 -7.27 -6.41 -22.36
CA PHE A 72 -7.36 -5.69 -23.63
C PHE A 72 -6.18 -4.72 -23.76
N ILE A 73 -5.64 -4.62 -24.97
CA ILE A 73 -4.59 -3.66 -25.32
C ILE A 73 -5.26 -2.55 -26.12
N ARG A 74 -5.23 -1.32 -25.61
CA ARG A 74 -5.72 -0.14 -26.33
C ARG A 74 -4.77 0.24 -27.46
N LYS A 75 -5.24 1.10 -28.37
CA LYS A 75 -4.44 1.60 -29.51
C LYS A 75 -3.16 2.34 -29.08
N ASP A 76 -3.15 2.93 -27.89
CA ASP A 76 -1.99 3.61 -27.29
C ASP A 76 -1.04 2.65 -26.53
N GLY A 77 -1.32 1.34 -26.56
CA GLY A 77 -0.55 0.32 -25.85
C GLY A 77 -0.93 0.17 -24.38
N SER A 78 -1.85 0.99 -23.85
CA SER A 78 -2.30 0.84 -22.46
C SER A 78 -3.13 -0.43 -22.26
N LEU A 79 -2.95 -1.07 -21.11
CA LEU A 79 -3.66 -2.28 -20.72
C LEU A 79 -4.93 -1.91 -19.96
N VAL A 80 -6.04 -2.57 -20.28
CA VAL A 80 -7.28 -2.49 -19.51
C VAL A 80 -7.87 -3.87 -19.27
N LEU A 81 -8.64 -3.99 -18.19
CA LEU A 81 -9.27 -5.24 -17.81
C LEU A 81 -10.14 -5.78 -18.96
N SER A 82 -9.97 -7.06 -19.29
CA SER A 82 -10.83 -7.75 -20.25
C SER A 82 -12.07 -8.32 -19.57
N ASP A 83 -13.10 -8.60 -20.38
CA ASP A 83 -14.30 -9.29 -19.88
C ASP A 83 -13.96 -10.65 -19.28
N GLY A 84 -12.98 -11.36 -19.85
CA GLY A 84 -12.47 -12.63 -19.31
C GLY A 84 -11.89 -12.49 -17.91
N GLN A 85 -11.10 -11.43 -17.65
CA GLN A 85 -10.56 -11.16 -16.32
C GLN A 85 -11.67 -10.84 -15.31
N TYR A 86 -12.72 -10.12 -15.72
CA TYR A 86 -13.88 -9.86 -14.86
C TYR A 86 -14.67 -11.13 -14.54
N GLU A 87 -14.97 -11.96 -15.53
CA GLU A 87 -15.70 -13.21 -15.30
C GLU A 87 -14.89 -14.17 -14.42
N LYS A 88 -13.58 -14.29 -14.64
CA LYS A 88 -12.73 -15.11 -13.78
C LYS A 88 -12.70 -14.63 -12.34
N ALA A 89 -12.59 -13.31 -12.13
CA ALA A 89 -12.66 -12.72 -10.80
C ALA A 89 -14.01 -13.02 -10.12
N LYS A 90 -15.13 -12.94 -10.85
CA LYS A 90 -16.46 -13.27 -10.33
C LYS A 90 -16.57 -14.74 -9.94
N GLU A 91 -16.04 -15.67 -10.73
CA GLU A 91 -15.98 -17.09 -10.40
C GLU A 91 -15.20 -17.32 -9.10
N ILE A 92 -13.99 -16.79 -9.01
CA ILE A 92 -13.14 -16.88 -7.80
C ILE A 92 -13.89 -16.33 -6.58
N MET A 93 -14.51 -15.15 -6.70
CA MET A 93 -15.27 -14.56 -5.61
C MET A 93 -16.46 -15.44 -5.20
N ARG A 94 -17.21 -16.00 -6.16
CA ARG A 94 -18.29 -16.95 -5.84
C ARG A 94 -17.74 -18.12 -5.07
N ASP A 95 -16.69 -18.78 -5.56
CA ASP A 95 -16.09 -19.94 -4.90
C ASP A 95 -15.64 -19.62 -3.47
N ILE A 96 -15.05 -18.44 -3.22
CA ILE A 96 -14.65 -17.99 -1.87
C ILE A 96 -15.85 -17.88 -0.92
N PHE A 97 -17.00 -17.41 -1.40
CA PHE A 97 -18.17 -17.12 -0.56
C PHE A 97 -19.24 -18.23 -0.55
N THR A 98 -19.21 -19.15 -1.51
CA THR A 98 -20.18 -20.27 -1.61
C THR A 98 -19.61 -21.61 -1.20
N SER A 99 -18.28 -21.78 -1.18
CA SER A 99 -17.65 -23.00 -0.68
C SER A 99 -17.74 -23.02 0.85
N LYS A 100 -18.78 -23.66 1.37
CA LYS A 100 -18.88 -24.13 2.75
C LYS A 100 -18.50 -25.59 2.85
#